data_AF-A0A848XDX1-F1
#
_entry.id   AF-A0A848XDX1-F1
#
_cell.length_a   1.000
_cell.length_b   1.000
_cell.length_c   1.000
_cell.angle_alpha   90.00
_cell.angle_beta   90.00
_cell.angle_gamma   90.00
#
_symmetry.space_group_name_H-M   'P 1'
#
loop_
_entity.id
_entity.type
_entity.pdbx_description
1 polymer ?
#
loop_
_entity_poly.entity_id
_entity_poly.type
_entity_poly.pdbx_seq_one_letter_code
_entity_poly.pdbx_strand_id
1 'polypeptide(L)'
;MPDDKTRHWLTAICAAWVLAFMASFLAQGRSARNDFGPLSERLELWMGWQGIAGILAFAIWGLGRQWPKGSSMRKITAAPLVLAGLMAFTIVVILT
;
A
#
# COMPACT_ATOMS: atom_id res chain seq x y z
N MET A 1 -8.52 23.45 9.11
CA MET A 1 -7.18 22.83 9.00
C MET A 1 -7.18 21.61 9.92
N PRO A 2 -6.68 20.43 9.52
CA PRO A 2 -6.75 19.24 10.36
C PRO A 2 -5.90 19.42 11.63
N ASP A 3 -6.39 18.82 12.70
CA ASP A 3 -5.78 18.82 14.04
C ASP A 3 -4.48 18.00 14.06
N ASP A 4 -3.66 18.22 15.08
CA ASP A 4 -2.35 17.57 15.19
C ASP A 4 -2.47 16.06 15.36
N LYS A 5 -3.55 15.58 15.98
CA LYS A 5 -3.86 14.15 16.10
C LYS A 5 -4.04 13.51 14.72
N THR A 6 -4.78 14.13 13.80
CA THR A 6 -4.96 13.62 12.44
C THR A 6 -3.63 13.57 11.68
N ARG A 7 -2.75 14.57 11.89
CA ARG A 7 -1.41 14.58 11.27
C ARG A 7 -0.56 13.42 11.78
N HIS A 8 -0.55 13.17 13.09
CA HIS A 8 0.18 12.05 13.68
C HIS A 8 -0.33 10.70 13.16
N TRP A 9 -1.65 10.51 13.11
CA TRP A 9 -2.24 9.29 12.55
C TRP A 9 -1.89 9.09 11.08
N LEU A 10 -1.97 10.15 10.28
CA LEU A 10 -1.61 10.08 8.88
C LEU A 10 -0.15 9.68 8.70
N THR A 11 0.77 10.26 9.47
CA THR A 11 2.19 9.88 9.45
C THR A 11 2.39 8.43 9.85
N ALA A 12 1.74 7.95 10.92
CA ALA A 12 1.86 6.58 11.39
C ALA A 12 1.34 5.57 10.35
N ILE A 13 0.20 5.84 9.73
CA ILE A 13 -0.39 4.96 8.70
C ILE A 13 0.44 5.01 7.42
N CYS A 14 0.97 6.17 7.03
CA CYS A 14 1.90 6.27 5.90
C CYS A 14 3.17 5.45 6.14
N ALA A 15 3.75 5.52 7.35
CA ALA A 15 4.92 4.72 7.70
C ALA A 15 4.59 3.23 7.65
N ALA A 16 3.46 2.81 8.23
CA ALA A 16 2.99 1.43 8.16
C ALA A 16 2.77 0.96 6.71
N TRP A 17 2.21 1.83 5.86
CA TRP A 17 2.01 1.54 4.44
C TRP A 17 3.34 1.33 3.71
N VAL A 18 4.32 2.22 3.91
CA VAL A 18 5.65 2.07 3.31
C VAL A 18 6.31 0.77 3.77
N LEU A 19 6.22 0.45 5.07
CA LEU A 19 6.78 -0.79 5.60
C LEU A 19 6.09 -2.03 5.01
N ALA A 20 4.76 -2.06 4.96
CA ALA A 20 4.01 -3.17 4.36
C ALA A 20 4.33 -3.34 2.87
N PHE A 21 4.39 -2.21 2.13
CA PHE A 21 4.73 -2.21 0.72
C PHE A 21 6.15 -2.74 0.49
N MET A 22 7.15 -2.24 1.22
CA MET A 22 8.54 -2.71 1.10
C MET A 22 8.70 -4.16 1.58
N ALA A 23 8.00 -4.57 2.63
CA ALA A 23 7.99 -5.94 3.12
C ALA A 23 7.50 -6.91 2.04
N SER A 24 6.52 -6.51 1.21
CA SER A 24 6.08 -7.34 0.07
C SER A 24 7.23 -7.65 -0.89
N PHE A 25 8.05 -6.66 -1.27
CA PHE A 25 9.18 -6.86 -2.18
C PHE A 25 10.32 -7.64 -1.53
N LEU A 26 10.58 -7.40 -0.24
CA LEU A 26 11.56 -8.18 0.52
C LEU A 26 11.13 -9.65 0.64
N ALA A 27 9.85 -9.91 0.87
CA ALA A 27 9.30 -11.26 0.89
C ALA A 27 9.50 -11.92 -0.48
N GLN A 28 9.14 -11.25 -1.57
CA GLN A 28 9.34 -11.78 -2.92
C GLN A 28 10.82 -12.00 -3.27
N GLY A 29 11.69 -11.05 -2.91
CA GLY A 29 13.13 -11.10 -3.19
C GLY A 29 13.87 -12.18 -2.39
N ARG A 30 13.49 -12.41 -1.13
CA ARG A 30 13.99 -13.55 -0.33
C ARG A 30 13.46 -14.86 -0.87
N SER A 31 12.18 -14.89 -1.23
CA SER A 31 11.57 -16.03 -1.89
C SER A 31 12.28 -16.44 -3.18
N ALA A 32 12.71 -15.48 -4.01
CA ALA A 32 13.46 -15.76 -5.24
C ALA A 32 14.81 -16.48 -5.01
N ARG A 33 15.39 -16.41 -3.81
CA ARG A 33 16.66 -17.05 -3.46
C ARG A 33 16.55 -18.54 -3.11
N ASN A 34 15.39 -19.18 -3.37
CA ASN A 34 15.05 -20.57 -3.06
C ASN A 34 14.81 -20.89 -1.56
N ASP A 35 14.76 -19.88 -0.70
CA ASP A 35 14.51 -20.07 0.74
C ASP A 35 13.03 -20.39 1.07
N PHE A 36 12.08 -20.14 0.15
CA PHE A 36 10.63 -20.16 0.43
C PHE A 36 9.79 -20.99 -0.56
N GLY A 37 10.11 -22.27 -0.77
CA GLY A 37 9.16 -23.21 -1.39
C GLY A 37 8.73 -22.89 -2.84
N PRO A 38 7.63 -23.49 -3.34
CA PRO A 38 7.09 -23.31 -4.69
C PRO A 38 6.63 -21.87 -5.00
N LEU A 39 6.55 -21.51 -6.29
CA LEU A 39 6.13 -20.17 -6.74
C LEU A 39 4.79 -19.70 -6.15
N SER A 40 3.84 -20.63 -5.94
CA SER A 40 2.52 -20.34 -5.38
C SER A 40 2.58 -19.76 -3.97
N GLU A 41 3.40 -20.34 -3.08
CA GLU A 41 3.56 -19.86 -1.70
C GLU A 41 4.22 -18.47 -1.66
N ARG A 42 5.15 -18.23 -2.58
CA ARG A 42 5.84 -16.94 -2.72
C ARG A 42 4.86 -15.84 -3.14
N LEU A 43 4.00 -16.14 -4.12
CA LEU A 43 2.96 -15.24 -4.60
C LEU A 43 1.90 -15.00 -3.52
N GLU A 44 1.48 -16.01 -2.78
CA GLU A 44 0.52 -15.87 -1.69
C GLU A 44 1.02 -14.90 -0.62
N LEU A 45 2.29 -15.05 -0.19
CA LEU A 45 2.91 -14.16 0.79
C LEU A 45 3.01 -12.71 0.27
N TRP A 46 3.41 -12.54 -1.00
CA TRP A 46 3.46 -11.21 -1.62
C TRP A 46 2.07 -10.57 -1.73
N MET A 47 1.07 -11.34 -2.16
CA MET A 47 -0.33 -10.89 -2.27
C MET A 47 -0.90 -10.52 -0.90
N GLY A 48 -0.55 -11.28 0.15
CA GLY A 48 -0.94 -10.96 1.54
C GLY A 48 -0.44 -9.57 1.97
N TRP A 49 0.84 -9.26 1.73
CA TRP A 49 1.39 -7.94 2.02
C TRP A 49 0.79 -6.83 1.17
N GLN A 50 0.49 -7.10 -0.10
CA GLN A 50 -0.20 -6.15 -0.99
C GLN A 50 -1.64 -5.88 -0.51
N GLY A 51 -2.34 -6.89 0.00
CA GLY A 51 -3.65 -6.71 0.63
C GLY A 51 -3.61 -5.77 1.83
N ILE A 52 -2.63 -5.97 2.73
CA ILE A 52 -2.41 -5.08 3.88
C ILE A 52 -2.10 -3.65 3.41
N ALA A 53 -1.19 -3.49 2.44
CA ALA A 53 -0.85 -2.20 1.87
C ALA A 53 -2.07 -1.52 1.21
N GLY A 54 -2.95 -2.28 0.55
CA GLY A 54 -4.19 -1.77 -0.03
C GLY A 54 -5.16 -1.21 1.02
N ILE A 55 -5.35 -1.93 2.14
CA ILE A 55 -6.20 -1.47 3.25
C ILE A 55 -5.64 -0.17 3.85
N LEU A 56 -4.33 -0.11 4.07
CA LEU A 56 -3.66 1.09 4.58
C LEU A 56 -3.78 2.26 3.59
N ALA A 57 -3.70 2.01 2.28
CA ALA A 57 -3.89 3.03 1.25
C ALA A 57 -5.29 3.67 1.31
N PHE A 58 -6.33 2.87 1.54
CA PHE A 58 -7.69 3.38 1.75
C PHE A 58 -7.80 4.25 3.01
N ALA A 59 -7.15 3.85 4.11
CA ALA A 59 -7.13 4.65 5.33
C ALA A 59 -6.43 6.00 5.14
N ILE A 60 -5.27 6.02 4.46
CA ILE A 60 -4.52 7.24 4.11
C ILE A 60 -5.39 8.18 3.28
N TRP A 61 -6.04 7.65 2.24
CA TRP A 61 -6.92 8.44 1.37
C TRP A 61 -8.14 8.99 2.14
N GLY A 62 -8.74 8.17 3.02
CA GLY A 62 -9.85 8.56 3.87
C GLY A 62 -9.49 9.72 4.79
N LEU A 63 -8.34 9.65 5.47
CA LEU A 63 -7.81 10.75 6.28
C LEU A 63 -7.51 11.98 5.41
N GLY A 64 -6.90 11.79 4.25
CA GLY A 64 -6.57 12.85 3.28
C GLY A 64 -7.77 13.72 2.85
N ARG A 65 -8.99 13.18 2.91
CA ARG A 65 -10.21 13.93 2.57
C ARG A 65 -10.53 15.07 3.54
N GLN A 66 -9.95 15.07 4.74
CA GLN A 66 -10.10 16.15 5.72
C GLN A 66 -9.34 17.42 5.34
N TRP A 67 -8.39 17.32 4.40
CA TRP A 67 -7.68 18.49 3.88
C TRP A 67 -8.52 19.25 2.83
N PRO A 68 -8.31 20.57 2.67
CA PRO A 68 -8.99 21.37 1.66
C PRO A 68 -8.86 20.77 0.26
N LYS A 69 -9.95 20.85 -0.53
CA LYS A 69 -9.93 20.44 -1.95
C LYS A 69 -8.86 21.23 -2.69
N GLY A 70 -8.08 20.56 -3.55
CA GLY A 70 -6.99 21.17 -4.30
C GLY A 70 -5.63 21.24 -3.58
N SER A 71 -5.59 21.03 -2.26
CA SER A 71 -4.31 21.03 -1.52
C SER A 71 -3.39 19.89 -1.94
N SER A 72 -2.08 20.15 -1.92
CA SER A 72 -1.05 19.15 -2.24
C SER A 72 -1.16 17.90 -1.36
N MET A 73 -1.47 18.09 -0.07
CA MET A 73 -1.61 16.97 0.87
C MET A 73 -2.75 16.01 0.49
N ARG A 74 -3.89 16.55 0.03
CA ARG A 74 -5.02 15.75 -0.43
C ARG A 74 -4.70 14.96 -1.72
N LYS A 75 -3.81 15.49 -2.57
CA LYS A 75 -3.34 14.78 -3.76
C LYS A 75 -2.36 13.67 -3.40
N ILE A 76 -1.39 13.96 -2.52
CA ILE A 76 -0.36 13.00 -2.09
C ILE A 76 -0.99 11.79 -1.38
N THR A 77 -1.99 12.01 -0.53
CA THR A 77 -2.71 10.94 0.16
C THR A 77 -3.51 10.02 -0.76
N ALA A 78 -3.74 10.40 -2.02
CA ALA A 78 -4.34 9.53 -3.03
C ALA A 78 -3.30 8.62 -3.73
N ALA A 79 -2.01 8.94 -3.67
CA ALA A 79 -0.98 8.19 -4.39
C ALA A 79 -0.92 6.70 -3.99
N PRO A 80 -0.96 6.33 -2.69
CA PRO A 80 -1.01 4.92 -2.30
C PRO A 80 -2.20 4.17 -2.91
N LEU A 81 -3.36 4.83 -3.01
CA LEU A 81 -4.57 4.22 -3.54
C LEU A 81 -4.50 4.04 -5.06
N VAL A 82 -3.94 5.03 -5.77
CA VAL A 82 -3.68 4.93 -7.21
C VAL A 82 -2.70 3.79 -7.51
N LEU A 83 -1.62 3.67 -6.73
CA LEU A 83 -0.67 2.56 -6.86
C LEU A 83 -1.34 1.21 -6.62
N ALA A 84 -2.14 1.07 -5.57
CA ALA A 84 -2.89 -0.15 -5.30
C ALA A 84 -3.85 -0.50 -6.46
N GLY A 85 -4.54 0.49 -7.03
CA GLY A 85 -5.40 0.33 -8.20
C GLY A 85 -4.64 -0.13 -9.46
N LEU A 86 -3.48 0.46 -9.73
CA LEU A 86 -2.62 0.06 -10.86
C LEU A 86 -2.09 -1.37 -10.69
N MET A 87 -1.72 -1.76 -9.48
CA MET A 87 -1.29 -3.14 -9.20
C MET A 87 -2.44 -4.12 -9.38
N ALA A 88 -3.61 -3.84 -8.81
CA ALA A 88 -4.80 -4.68 -9.00
C ALA A 88 -5.17 -4.83 -10.48
N PHE A 89 -5.15 -3.73 -11.24
CA PHE A 89 -5.39 -3.74 -12.68
C PHE A 89 -4.38 -4.63 -13.41
N THR A 90 -3.09 -4.48 -13.13
CA THR A 90 -2.03 -5.31 -13.73
C THR A 90 -2.24 -6.78 -13.45
N ILE A 91 -2.59 -7.15 -12.21
CA ILE A 91 -2.87 -8.53 -11.82
C ILE A 91 -4.04 -9.08 -12.62
N VAL A 92 -5.16 -8.34 -12.72
CA VAL A 92 -6.32 -8.77 -13.48
C VAL A 92 -5.97 -8.99 -14.95
N VAL A 93 -5.26 -8.05 -15.58
CA VAL A 93 -4.84 -8.15 -16.99
C VAL A 93 -3.94 -9.36 -17.25
N ILE A 94 -3.06 -9.72 -16.31
CA ILE A 94 -2.18 -10.90 -16.45
C ILE A 94 -2.98 -12.21 -16.32
N LEU A 95 -4.06 -12.21 -15.53
CA LEU A 95 -4.85 -13.40 -15.25
C LEU A 95 -5.98 -13.67 -16.25
N THR A 96 -6.33 -12.69 -17.09
CA THR A 96 -7.35 -12.80 -18.16
C THR A 96 -6.73 -13.06 -19.51
#